data_AF-A0A9D8HJV2-F1
#
_entry.id   AF-A0A9D8HJV2-F1
#
_cell.length_a   1.000
_cell.length_b   1.000
_cell.length_c   1.000
_cell.angle_alpha   90.00
_cell.angle_beta   90.00
_cell.angle_gamma   90.00
#
_symmetry.space_group_name_H-M   'P 1'
#
loop_
_entity.id
_entity.type
_entity.pdbx_description
1 polymer ?
#
loop_
_entity_poly.entity_id
_entity_poly.type
_entity_poly.pdbx_seq_one_letter_code
_entity_poly.pdbx_strand_id
1 'polypeptide(L)'
;ESPDPVGVDGCGVPTFRSTVAGLAAAFARLVLDPELAPIAAAMARFASLTSDGDRPEAELARWCPAAVKGGAAGCLGVAWYGGLGVAAKCWSGEETAAAAAVVAVLRRLGVLAEYPAAMLAEVGEPAVLGGGRPVGRWLVLEGAW
;
A
#
# COMPACT_ATOMS: atom_id res chain seq x y z
N GLU A 1 8.69 -10.34 -16.67
CA GLU A 1 9.59 -9.25 -16.24
C GLU A 1 10.98 -9.84 -15.99
N SER A 2 12.07 -9.12 -16.30
CA SER A 2 13.42 -9.58 -15.97
C SER A 2 13.77 -9.17 -14.54
N PRO A 3 14.27 -10.07 -13.68
CA PRO A 3 14.63 -9.75 -12.30
C PRO A 3 15.92 -8.93 -12.18
N ASP A 4 16.65 -8.73 -13.28
CA ASP A 4 17.93 -8.02 -13.33
C ASP A 4 17.80 -6.50 -13.58
N PRO A 5 18.74 -5.69 -13.04
CA PRO A 5 19.81 -6.09 -12.13
C PRO A 5 19.28 -6.38 -10.72
N VAL A 6 19.89 -7.36 -10.05
CA VAL A 6 19.57 -7.71 -8.66
C VAL A 6 20.29 -6.76 -7.70
N GLY A 7 19.52 -6.04 -6.88
CA GLY A 7 20.03 -5.27 -5.75
C GLY A 7 20.24 -6.13 -4.52
N VAL A 8 20.82 -5.55 -3.47
CA VAL A 8 20.95 -6.19 -2.15
C VAL A 8 20.36 -5.24 -1.12
N ASP A 9 19.40 -5.73 -0.33
CA ASP A 9 18.81 -4.98 0.76
C ASP A 9 19.81 -4.77 1.91
N GLY A 10 19.55 -3.83 2.81
CA GLY A 10 20.40 -3.56 3.96
C GLY A 10 20.56 -4.75 4.91
N CYS A 11 19.61 -5.69 4.90
CA CYS A 11 19.72 -6.95 5.64
C CYS A 11 20.48 -8.07 4.89
N GLY A 12 20.93 -7.82 3.65
CA GLY A 12 21.65 -8.79 2.80
C GLY A 12 20.79 -9.63 1.88
N VAL A 13 19.46 -9.44 1.89
CA VAL A 13 18.53 -10.19 1.04
C VAL A 13 18.58 -9.67 -0.41
N PRO A 14 18.65 -10.55 -1.42
CA PRO A 14 18.54 -10.16 -2.82
C PRO A 14 17.22 -9.43 -3.11
N THR A 15 17.31 -8.25 -3.72
CA THR A 15 16.16 -7.43 -4.12
C THR A 15 16.06 -7.40 -5.63
N PHE A 16 15.14 -8.19 -6.17
CA PHE A 16 14.91 -8.28 -7.61
C PHE A 16 14.21 -7.03 -8.14
N ARG A 17 14.55 -6.64 -9.37
CA ARG A 17 13.81 -5.59 -10.08
C ARG A 17 12.37 -6.04 -10.32
N SER A 18 11.42 -5.13 -10.10
CA SER A 18 10.03 -5.33 -10.51
C SER A 18 9.34 -4.03 -10.95
N THR A 19 8.18 -4.16 -11.59
CA THR A 19 7.25 -3.10 -11.97
C THR A 19 6.15 -2.95 -10.92
N VAL A 20 5.43 -1.83 -10.93
CA VAL A 20 4.24 -1.66 -10.07
C VAL A 20 3.18 -2.73 -10.38
N ALA A 21 3.02 -3.11 -11.66
CA ALA A 21 2.14 -4.20 -12.06
C ALA A 21 2.63 -5.57 -11.55
N GLY A 22 3.94 -5.82 -11.59
CA GLY A 22 4.56 -7.01 -11.01
C GLY A 22 4.34 -7.11 -9.50
N LEU A 23 4.50 -5.99 -8.78
CA LEU A 23 4.22 -5.89 -7.35
C LEU A 23 2.73 -6.16 -7.05
N ALA A 24 1.81 -5.56 -7.81
CA ALA A 24 0.38 -5.82 -7.67
C ALA A 24 0.04 -7.31 -7.92
N ALA A 25 0.63 -7.92 -8.94
CA ALA A 25 0.46 -9.36 -9.21
C ALA A 25 1.02 -10.24 -8.08
N ALA A 26 2.17 -9.89 -7.51
CA ALA A 26 2.74 -10.60 -6.36
C ALA A 26 1.82 -10.53 -5.14
N PHE A 27 1.22 -9.36 -4.85
CA PHE A 27 0.25 -9.25 -3.76
C PHE A 27 -1.07 -9.95 -4.05
N ALA A 28 -1.54 -9.98 -5.31
CA ALA A 28 -2.70 -10.79 -5.68
C ALA A 28 -2.45 -12.28 -5.39
N ARG A 29 -1.23 -12.78 -5.66
CA ARG A 29 -0.87 -14.16 -5.33
C ARG A 29 -0.92 -14.48 -3.84
N LEU A 30 -0.58 -13.55 -2.94
CA LEU A 30 -0.64 -13.79 -1.50
C LEU A 30 -2.02 -14.23 -1.00
N VAL A 31 -3.09 -13.79 -1.68
CA VAL A 31 -4.48 -14.12 -1.31
C VAL A 31 -5.12 -15.16 -2.22
N LEU A 32 -4.58 -15.39 -3.42
CA LEU A 32 -5.10 -16.38 -4.37
C LEU A 32 -4.42 -17.75 -4.28
N ASP A 33 -3.18 -17.79 -3.80
CA ASP A 33 -2.38 -19.01 -3.67
C ASP A 33 -2.57 -19.63 -2.27
N PRO A 34 -3.19 -20.82 -2.15
CA PRO A 34 -3.43 -21.45 -0.85
C PRO A 34 -2.16 -21.72 -0.04
N GLU A 35 -1.01 -21.90 -0.70
CA GLU A 35 0.27 -22.09 -0.01
C GLU A 35 0.77 -20.79 0.65
N LEU A 36 0.36 -19.64 0.13
CA LEU A 36 0.72 -18.31 0.66
C LEU A 36 -0.33 -17.75 1.63
N ALA A 37 -1.54 -18.33 1.68
CA ALA A 37 -2.63 -17.89 2.54
C ALA A 37 -2.24 -17.75 4.04
N PRO A 38 -1.43 -18.65 4.64
CA PRO A 38 -0.96 -18.47 6.02
C PRO A 38 -0.14 -17.19 6.22
N ILE A 39 0.64 -16.78 5.21
CA ILE A 39 1.44 -15.56 5.25
C ILE A 39 0.53 -14.34 5.23
N ALA A 40 -0.42 -14.28 4.29
CA ALA A 40 -1.37 -13.19 4.21
C ALA A 40 -2.20 -13.06 5.50
N ALA A 41 -2.65 -14.18 6.07
CA ALA A 41 -3.38 -14.20 7.34
C ALA A 41 -2.51 -13.68 8.51
N ALA A 42 -1.24 -14.08 8.57
CA ALA A 42 -0.32 -13.59 9.59
C ALA A 42 -0.06 -12.09 9.45
N MET A 43 0.17 -11.59 8.24
CA MET A 43 0.38 -10.18 7.97
C MET A 43 -0.81 -9.32 8.42
N ALA A 44 -2.05 -9.72 8.11
CA ALA A 44 -3.21 -8.95 8.55
C ALA A 44 -3.46 -9.06 10.05
N ARG A 45 -3.34 -10.26 10.63
CA ARG A 45 -3.54 -10.49 12.07
C ARG A 45 -2.51 -9.75 12.93
N PHE A 46 -1.28 -9.67 12.45
CA PHE A 46 -0.15 -9.07 13.15
C PHE A 46 0.41 -7.86 12.39
N ALA A 47 -0.49 -7.00 11.88
CA ALA A 47 -0.14 -5.85 11.05
C ALA A 47 0.91 -4.92 11.69
N SER A 48 0.91 -4.81 13.03
CA SER A 48 1.89 -4.03 13.80
C SER A 48 3.32 -4.60 13.74
N LEU A 49 3.51 -5.84 13.26
CA LEU A 49 4.84 -6.42 13.00
C LEU A 49 5.29 -6.17 11.56
N THR A 50 4.37 -5.77 10.67
CA THR A 50 4.67 -5.48 9.26
C THR A 50 4.78 -3.98 8.96
N SER A 51 4.21 -3.14 9.81
CA SER A 51 4.30 -1.68 9.77
C SER A 51 4.62 -1.17 11.17
N ASP A 52 5.51 -0.20 11.30
CA ASP A 52 5.53 0.67 12.47
C ASP A 52 4.15 1.39 12.54
N GLY A 53 3.60 1.50 13.75
CA GLY A 53 2.19 1.86 13.94
C GLY A 53 1.82 3.29 13.50
N ASP A 54 2.81 4.12 13.16
CA ASP A 54 2.65 5.53 12.86
C ASP A 54 2.68 5.84 11.34
N ARG A 55 3.02 4.85 10.51
CA ARG A 55 3.05 5.02 9.05
C ARG A 55 1.67 4.92 8.41
N PRO A 56 1.45 5.57 7.25
CA PRO A 56 0.15 5.60 6.60
C PRO A 56 -0.36 4.20 6.17
N GLU A 57 0.53 3.25 5.87
CA GLU A 57 0.13 1.88 5.59
C GLU A 57 -0.39 1.11 6.82
N ALA A 58 -0.06 1.54 8.05
CA ALA A 58 -0.59 0.94 9.26
C ALA A 58 -2.10 1.15 9.35
N GLU A 59 -2.60 2.32 8.97
CA GLU A 59 -4.04 2.62 8.93
C GLU A 59 -4.73 1.82 7.82
N LEU A 60 -4.09 1.64 6.65
CA LEU A 60 -4.58 0.72 5.62
C LEU A 60 -4.70 -0.71 6.16
N ALA A 61 -3.69 -1.20 6.87
CA ALA A 61 -3.71 -2.53 7.48
C ALA A 61 -4.76 -2.67 8.59
N ARG A 62 -5.09 -1.57 9.28
CA ARG A 62 -6.09 -1.53 10.34
C ARG A 62 -7.51 -1.58 9.79
N TRP A 63 -7.79 -0.85 8.71
CA TRP A 63 -9.16 -0.63 8.23
C TRP A 63 -9.53 -1.42 6.97
N CYS A 64 -8.55 -1.96 6.24
CA CYS A 64 -8.80 -2.79 5.07
C CYS A 64 -8.65 -4.29 5.40
N PRO A 65 -9.59 -5.16 4.97
CA PRO A 65 -9.44 -6.60 5.10
C PRO A 65 -8.41 -7.11 4.08
N ALA A 66 -7.13 -6.86 4.37
CA ALA A 66 -6.02 -7.11 3.46
C ALA A 66 -4.72 -7.39 4.21
N ALA A 67 -3.81 -8.10 3.56
CA ALA A 67 -2.40 -8.05 3.93
C ALA A 67 -1.77 -6.81 3.29
N VAL A 68 -1.12 -5.96 4.09
CA VAL A 68 -0.54 -4.68 3.64
C VAL A 68 0.93 -4.67 3.99
N LYS A 69 1.76 -4.16 3.09
CA LYS A 69 3.19 -3.97 3.38
C LYS A 69 3.76 -2.79 2.61
N GLY A 70 4.29 -1.82 3.37
CA GLY A 70 5.15 -0.77 2.86
C GLY A 70 6.53 -1.30 2.48
N GLY A 71 7.16 -0.64 1.51
CA GLY A 71 8.51 -0.92 1.04
C GLY A 71 9.29 0.37 0.80
N ALA A 72 10.60 0.23 0.65
CA ALA A 72 11.51 1.37 0.54
C ALA A 72 11.12 2.35 -0.58
N ALA A 73 11.35 3.64 -0.32
CA ALA A 73 11.11 4.74 -1.25
C ALA A 73 9.68 4.73 -1.82
N GLY A 74 8.66 4.73 -0.97
CA GLY A 74 7.26 4.91 -1.38
C GLY A 74 6.72 3.75 -2.23
N CYS A 75 7.20 2.53 -2.00
CA CYS A 75 6.57 1.31 -2.50
C CYS A 75 5.48 0.88 -1.51
N LEU A 76 4.32 0.47 -2.01
CA LEU A 76 3.25 -0.07 -1.17
C LEU A 76 2.52 -1.19 -1.91
N GLY A 77 2.30 -2.31 -1.24
CA GLY A 77 1.48 -3.41 -1.73
C GLY A 77 0.34 -3.74 -0.77
N VAL A 78 -0.82 -4.07 -1.34
CA VAL A 78 -2.06 -4.46 -0.66
C VAL A 78 -2.62 -5.71 -1.33
N ALA A 79 -2.82 -6.76 -0.54
CA ALA A 79 -3.45 -8.00 -0.96
C ALA A 79 -4.82 -8.09 -0.30
N TRP A 80 -5.85 -7.61 -1.00
CA TRP A 80 -7.22 -7.60 -0.51
C TRP A 80 -7.82 -8.99 -0.57
N TYR A 81 -8.47 -9.43 0.52
CA TYR A 81 -8.97 -10.81 0.65
C TYR A 81 -10.08 -11.19 -0.33
N GLY A 82 -10.65 -10.24 -1.08
CA GLY A 82 -11.53 -10.54 -2.20
C GLY A 82 -10.79 -10.91 -3.50
N GLY A 83 -9.48 -11.18 -3.44
CA GLY A 83 -8.71 -11.78 -4.53
C GLY A 83 -7.99 -10.77 -5.44
N LEU A 84 -7.76 -9.55 -4.96
CA LEU A 84 -7.08 -8.50 -5.73
C LEU A 84 -5.79 -8.05 -5.05
N GLY A 85 -4.75 -7.84 -5.87
CA GLY A 85 -3.55 -7.13 -5.48
C GLY A 85 -3.56 -5.71 -6.02
N VAL A 86 -3.26 -4.75 -5.15
CA VAL A 86 -3.08 -3.34 -5.50
C VAL A 86 -1.69 -2.92 -5.07
N ALA A 87 -1.03 -2.11 -5.90
CA ALA A 87 0.28 -1.58 -5.56
C ALA A 87 0.43 -0.13 -6.03
N ALA A 88 1.29 0.62 -5.35
CA ALA A 88 1.68 1.96 -5.74
C ALA A 88 3.19 2.16 -5.58
N LYS A 89 3.74 3.04 -6.42
CA LYS A 89 5.09 3.58 -6.29
C LYS A 89 5.03 5.09 -6.43
N CYS A 90 5.48 5.81 -5.40
CA CYS A 90 5.74 7.23 -5.54
C CYS A 90 7.16 7.46 -6.08
N TRP A 91 7.31 8.18 -7.19
CA TRP A 91 8.63 8.38 -7.80
C TRP A 91 9.62 9.12 -6.89
N SER A 92 9.16 10.15 -6.18
CA SER A 92 9.96 10.90 -5.20
C SER A 92 10.31 10.11 -3.94
N GLY A 93 9.71 8.93 -3.76
CA GLY A 93 9.90 8.11 -2.57
C GLY A 93 8.94 8.39 -1.43
N GLU A 94 7.98 9.30 -1.61
CA GLU A 94 7.05 9.71 -0.57
C GLU A 94 6.00 8.64 -0.26
N GLU A 95 6.00 8.14 0.98
CA GLU A 95 5.14 7.03 1.44
C GLU A 95 3.68 7.46 1.55
N THR A 96 3.44 8.69 2.02
CA THR A 96 2.10 9.28 2.13
C THR A 96 1.39 9.32 0.78
N ALA A 97 2.13 9.64 -0.29
CA ALA A 97 1.62 9.67 -1.65
C ALA A 97 1.20 8.29 -2.15
N ALA A 98 2.01 7.27 -1.86
CA ALA A 98 1.71 5.89 -2.25
C ALA A 98 0.45 5.38 -1.52
N ALA A 99 0.31 5.67 -0.23
CA ALA A 99 -0.87 5.31 0.55
C ALA A 99 -2.13 6.02 0.05
N ALA A 100 -2.07 7.34 -0.21
CA ALA A 100 -3.19 8.09 -0.76
C ALA A 100 -3.66 7.53 -2.12
N ALA A 101 -2.71 7.21 -3.01
CA ALA A 101 -3.00 6.58 -4.29
C ALA A 101 -3.68 5.22 -4.14
N VAL A 102 -3.21 4.38 -3.20
CA VAL A 102 -3.83 3.07 -2.91
C VAL A 102 -5.25 3.25 -2.38
N VAL A 103 -5.49 4.16 -1.43
CA VAL A 103 -6.84 4.45 -0.92
C VAL A 103 -7.78 4.84 -2.05
N ALA A 104 -7.34 5.73 -2.96
CA ALA A 104 -8.15 6.14 -4.10
C ALA A 104 -8.48 4.96 -5.05
N VAL A 105 -7.49 4.10 -5.36
CA VAL A 105 -7.71 2.91 -6.18
C VAL A 105 -8.70 1.94 -5.50
N LEU A 106 -8.54 1.68 -4.21
CA LEU A 106 -9.44 0.79 -3.48
C LEU A 106 -10.88 1.34 -3.42
N ARG A 107 -11.05 2.65 -3.23
CA ARG A 107 -12.36 3.31 -3.33
C ARG A 107 -12.97 3.13 -4.72
N ARG A 108 -12.19 3.38 -5.78
CA ARG A 108 -12.64 3.27 -7.17
C ARG A 108 -13.02 1.84 -7.57
N LEU A 109 -12.32 0.84 -7.02
CA LEU A 109 -12.64 -0.58 -7.23
C LEU A 109 -13.84 -1.04 -6.39
N GLY A 110 -14.40 -0.19 -5.53
CA GLY A 110 -15.55 -0.52 -4.68
C GLY A 110 -15.22 -1.51 -3.57
N VAL A 111 -13.94 -1.67 -3.20
CA VAL A 111 -13.51 -2.66 -2.19
C VAL A 111 -13.50 -2.10 -0.77
N LEU A 112 -13.59 -0.77 -0.61
CA LEU A 112 -13.75 -0.11 0.69
C LEU A 112 -15.23 0.15 0.96
N ALA A 113 -15.77 -0.54 1.96
CA ALA A 113 -17.07 -0.20 2.52
C ALA A 113 -17.06 1.20 3.16
N GLU A 114 -18.25 1.77 3.37
CA GLU A 114 -18.43 3.16 3.84
C GLU A 114 -17.64 3.46 5.13
N TYR A 115 -17.73 2.59 6.13
CA TYR A 115 -17.05 2.81 7.41
C TYR A 115 -15.51 2.75 7.29
N PRO A 116 -14.88 1.71 6.71
CA PRO A 116 -13.46 1.75 6.37
C PRO A 116 -13.03 2.95 5.52
N ALA A 117 -13.83 3.34 4.53
CA ALA A 117 -13.53 4.49 3.69
C ALA A 117 -13.47 5.79 4.49
N ALA A 118 -14.34 5.97 5.48
CA ALA A 118 -14.34 7.12 6.39
C ALA A 118 -13.10 7.11 7.30
N MET A 119 -12.70 5.95 7.84
CA MET A 119 -11.50 5.84 8.67
C MET A 119 -10.20 6.13 7.89
N LEU A 120 -10.21 5.87 6.58
CA LEU A 120 -9.09 6.15 5.67
C LEU A 120 -9.19 7.54 5.00
N ALA A 121 -10.07 8.44 5.46
CA ALA A 121 -10.24 9.76 4.86
C ALA A 121 -8.92 10.56 4.85
N GLU A 122 -8.27 10.70 6.01
CA GLU A 122 -7.00 11.44 6.15
C GLU A 122 -5.81 10.75 5.47
N VAL A 123 -5.87 9.43 5.26
CA VAL A 123 -4.84 8.72 4.48
C VAL A 123 -5.02 9.00 2.98
N GLY A 124 -6.27 9.08 2.51
CA GLY A 124 -6.59 9.35 1.11
C GLY A 124 -6.45 10.82 0.70
N GLU A 125 -6.71 11.75 1.62
CA GLU A 125 -6.62 13.20 1.41
C GLU A 125 -5.83 13.87 2.55
N PRO A 126 -4.54 13.56 2.72
CA PRO A 126 -3.74 14.07 3.82
C PRO A 126 -3.66 15.59 3.82
N ALA A 127 -3.71 16.18 5.02
CA ALA A 127 -3.56 17.61 5.21
C ALA A 127 -2.16 18.11 4.79
N VAL A 128 -2.12 19.23 4.07
CA VAL A 128 -0.89 20.00 3.86
C VAL A 128 -0.66 20.87 5.09
N LEU A 129 0.50 20.77 5.72
CA LEU A 129 0.82 21.52 6.93
C LEU A 129 1.78 22.68 6.63
N GLY A 130 1.50 23.85 7.21
CA GLY A 130 2.39 25.02 7.25
C GLY A 130 2.54 25.48 8.70
N GLY A 131 3.76 25.45 9.24
CA GLY A 131 4.00 25.76 10.66
C GLY A 131 3.23 24.85 11.63
N GLY A 132 3.01 23.59 11.24
CA GLY A 132 2.21 22.62 12.01
C GLY A 132 0.70 22.80 11.93
N ARG A 133 0.19 23.75 11.15
CA ARG A 133 -1.25 24.00 10.98
C ARG A 133 -1.70 23.57 9.58
N PRO A 134 -2.93 23.02 9.43
CA PRO A 134 -3.48 22.74 8.10
C PRO A 134 -3.58 24.01 7.25
N VAL A 135 -3.01 23.97 6.05
CA VAL A 135 -3.06 25.04 5.03
C VAL A 135 -3.63 24.54 3.70
N GLY A 136 -3.99 23.26 3.61
CA GLY A 136 -4.58 22.65 2.42
C GLY A 136 -4.74 21.15 2.61
N ARG A 137 -5.06 20.43 1.53
CA ARG A 137 -5.09 18.97 1.50
C ARG A 137 -4.67 18.45 0.13
N TRP A 138 -4.21 17.21 0.10
CA TRP A 138 -3.92 16.52 -1.14
C TRP A 138 -5.24 16.07 -1.77
N LEU A 139 -5.31 16.15 -3.09
CA LEU A 139 -6.43 15.65 -3.87
C LEU A 139 -5.89 14.72 -4.94
N VAL A 140 -6.47 13.53 -5.04
CA VAL A 140 -6.20 12.64 -6.17
C VAL A 140 -6.97 13.18 -7.38
N LEU A 141 -6.22 13.55 -8.41
CA LEU A 141 -6.79 14.04 -9.66
C LEU A 141 -7.03 12.84 -10.59
N GLU A 142 -8.28 12.66 -11.03
CA GLU A 142 -8.65 11.64 -12.00
C GLU A 142 -8.75 12.26 -13.40
N GLY A 143 -7.95 11.78 -14.36
CA GLY A 143 -7.97 12.26 -15.75
C GLY A 143 -6.63 12.10 -16.48
N ALA A 144 -6.68 12.08 -17.82
CA ALA A 144 -5.49 12.06 -18.66
C ALA A 144 -4.83 13.45 -18.64
N TRP A 145 -3.54 13.48 -18.28
CA TRP A 145 -2.65 14.62 -18.49
C TRP A 145 -2.10 14.60 -19.91
#